data_AF-A0A969F7T4-F1
#
_entry.id   AF-A0A969F7T4-F1
#
_cell.length_a   1.000
_cell.length_b   1.000
_cell.length_c   1.000
_cell.angle_alpha   90.00
_cell.angle_beta   90.00
_cell.angle_gamma   90.00
#
_symmetry.space_group_name_H-M   'P 1'
#
loop_
_entity.id
_entity.type
_entity.pdbx_description
1 polymer ?
#
loop_
_entity_poly.entity_id
_entity_poly.type
_entity_poly.pdbx_seq_one_letter_code
_entity_poly.pdbx_strand_id
1 'polypeptide(L)'
;MRIAHPVQNELLNRVYSNLESGFIQPAAELPDLSNSLQNYATLMPTFTSEHARTHPPGLLIANRLTMELLTHFPALSAQLARPAVAAQCIDLWLLDRPTAVSAALLIWAIIPLLAAALTIFPAYWVARLILNGYATKLTALLVATLPALLLFAPKPVQLYAPLNLLIFYAFYRGLQKWSVRWFLLSGLLFSLATFLSLGNLALALLLLVYAGLHVASDKMSPHHLITSSPHHLITLLKCAAAFALGTAVLWLIFWLDGGVPPWAIFQTGLGQHYELVTRLRRYEWWVVWDLL
;
A
#
# COMPACT_ATOMS: atom_id res chain seq x y z
N MET A 1 21.27 14.85 -29.16
CA MET A 1 20.05 14.80 -28.32
C MET A 1 19.49 13.38 -28.44
N ARG A 2 19.64 12.53 -27.41
CA ARG A 2 19.01 11.20 -27.44
C ARG A 2 17.56 11.38 -26.98
N ILE A 3 16.61 11.05 -27.85
CA ILE A 3 15.19 11.02 -27.51
C ILE A 3 15.02 9.98 -26.40
N ALA A 4 14.39 10.35 -25.28
CA ALA A 4 14.10 9.41 -24.20
C ALA A 4 13.27 8.24 -24.73
N HIS A 5 13.54 7.03 -24.25
CA HIS A 5 12.85 5.83 -24.72
C HIS A 5 11.36 5.92 -24.36
N PRO A 6 10.41 5.61 -25.27
CA PRO A 6 8.97 5.78 -25.02
C PRO A 6 8.47 5.13 -23.72
N VAL A 7 9.00 3.94 -23.40
CA VAL A 7 8.68 3.21 -22.16
C VAL A 7 9.08 4.00 -20.90
N GLN A 8 10.22 4.69 -20.92
CA GLN A 8 10.69 5.45 -19.77
C GLN A 8 9.78 6.65 -19.48
N ASN A 9 9.34 7.35 -20.53
CA ASN A 9 8.39 8.45 -20.40
C ASN A 9 7.07 7.96 -19.79
N GLU A 10 6.56 6.83 -20.27
CA GLU A 10 5.32 6.25 -19.76
C GLU A 10 5.42 5.86 -18.28
N LEU A 11 6.53 5.21 -17.88
CA LEU A 11 6.77 4.84 -16.48
C LEU A 11 6.76 6.08 -15.56
N LEU A 12 7.43 7.15 -15.97
CA LEU A 12 7.51 8.39 -15.18
C LEU A 12 6.17 9.13 -15.17
N ASN A 13 5.48 9.21 -16.31
CA ASN A 13 4.18 9.87 -16.45
C ASN A 13 3.14 9.26 -15.50
N ARG A 14 3.08 7.94 -15.38
CA ARG A 14 2.12 7.25 -14.51
C ARG A 14 2.34 7.53 -13.02
N VAL A 15 3.58 7.76 -12.60
CA VAL A 15 3.89 8.12 -11.20
C VAL A 15 3.70 9.61 -10.96
N TYR A 16 4.11 10.43 -11.91
CA TYR A 16 4.10 11.88 -11.80
C TYR A 16 2.69 12.48 -11.96
N SER A 17 1.86 11.91 -12.83
CA SER A 17 0.52 12.42 -13.14
C SER A 17 -0.37 12.53 -11.89
N ASN A 18 -0.93 13.72 -11.70
CA ASN A 18 -1.90 14.04 -10.65
C ASN A 18 -3.24 13.30 -10.80
N LEU A 19 -3.49 12.68 -11.96
CA LEU A 19 -4.70 11.90 -12.24
C LEU A 19 -4.50 10.39 -12.02
N GLU A 20 -3.25 9.93 -11.90
CA GLU A 20 -2.94 8.49 -11.85
C GLU A 20 -2.26 8.00 -10.57
N SER A 21 -1.26 8.74 -10.07
CA SER A 21 -0.60 8.43 -8.80
C SER A 21 -0.35 9.73 -8.03
N GLY A 22 0.44 10.65 -8.58
CA GLY A 22 0.47 12.04 -8.16
C GLY A 22 0.93 12.29 -6.73
N PHE A 23 1.79 11.45 -6.16
CA PHE A 23 2.32 11.67 -4.79
C PHE A 23 3.57 12.55 -4.77
N ILE A 24 4.28 12.68 -5.91
CA ILE A 24 5.56 13.40 -5.99
C ILE A 24 5.37 14.90 -5.76
N GLN A 25 4.47 15.54 -6.49
CA GLN A 25 4.26 16.98 -6.37
C GLN A 25 3.78 17.38 -4.95
N PRO A 26 2.71 16.77 -4.39
CA PRO A 26 2.30 17.11 -3.03
C PRO A 26 3.40 16.86 -2.01
N ALA A 27 4.18 15.77 -2.11
CA ALA A 27 5.29 15.51 -1.19
C ALA A 27 6.42 16.55 -1.28
N ALA A 28 6.72 17.03 -2.48
CA ALA A 28 7.72 18.09 -2.68
C ALA A 28 7.24 19.47 -2.18
N GLU A 29 5.93 19.72 -2.26
CA GLU A 29 5.28 20.96 -1.84
C GLU A 29 4.85 20.97 -0.37
N LEU A 30 4.93 19.82 0.31
CA LEU A 30 4.75 19.78 1.76
C LEU A 30 5.71 20.79 2.41
N PRO A 31 5.22 21.62 3.34
CA PRO A 31 6.05 22.37 4.26
C PRO A 31 6.93 21.43 5.10
N ASP A 32 7.42 21.95 6.23
CA ASP A 32 7.96 21.09 7.29
C ASP A 32 7.09 19.84 7.52
N LEU A 33 7.72 18.66 7.54
CA LEU A 33 7.02 17.38 7.59
C LEU A 33 6.23 17.25 8.89
N SER A 34 6.80 17.66 10.02
CA SER A 34 6.12 17.62 11.31
C SER A 34 4.85 18.46 11.30
N ASN A 35 4.94 19.72 10.87
CA ASN A 35 3.76 20.59 10.75
C ASN A 35 2.72 20.03 9.76
N SER A 36 3.17 19.41 8.68
CA SER A 36 2.29 18.78 7.69
C SER A 36 1.53 17.59 8.26
N LEU A 37 2.18 16.76 9.09
CA LEU A 37 1.53 15.62 9.76
C LEU A 37 0.52 16.08 10.80
N GLN A 38 0.81 17.17 11.53
CA GLN A 38 -0.10 17.77 12.50
C GLN A 38 -1.36 18.38 11.87
N ASN A 39 -1.28 18.74 10.58
CA ASN A 39 -2.38 19.35 9.84
C ASN A 39 -2.88 18.46 8.70
N TYR A 40 -2.49 17.17 8.67
CA TYR A 40 -2.63 16.34 7.48
C TYR A 40 -4.09 16.22 7.02
N ALA A 41 -5.03 16.00 7.95
CA ALA A 41 -6.46 15.93 7.63
C ALA A 41 -7.00 17.19 6.95
N THR A 42 -6.47 18.37 7.31
CA THR A 42 -6.85 19.67 6.75
C THR A 42 -6.15 19.93 5.41
N LEU A 43 -4.94 19.40 5.23
CA LEU A 43 -4.17 19.50 3.98
C LEU A 43 -4.69 18.55 2.90
N MET A 44 -5.26 17.40 3.28
CA MET A 44 -5.73 16.38 2.32
C MET A 44 -6.57 16.97 1.17
N PRO A 45 -7.60 17.79 1.39
CA PRO A 45 -8.41 18.36 0.30
C PRO A 45 -7.67 19.36 -0.61
N THR A 46 -6.53 19.91 -0.16
CA THR A 46 -5.80 20.95 -0.89
C THR A 46 -4.76 20.39 -1.86
N PHE A 47 -4.42 19.10 -1.74
CA PHE A 47 -3.45 18.47 -2.63
C PHE A 47 -3.90 18.52 -4.09
N THR A 48 -2.97 18.73 -5.02
CA THR A 48 -3.27 18.78 -6.46
C THR A 48 -3.71 17.43 -7.03
N SER A 49 -3.15 16.33 -6.51
CA SER A 49 -3.47 14.95 -6.93
C SER A 49 -4.71 14.38 -6.24
N GLU A 50 -5.64 13.83 -7.03
CA GLU A 50 -6.85 13.13 -6.52
C GLU A 50 -6.50 11.96 -5.59
N HIS A 51 -5.42 11.24 -5.90
CA HIS A 51 -4.96 10.13 -5.09
C HIS A 51 -4.41 10.60 -3.74
N ALA A 52 -3.63 11.68 -3.72
CA ALA A 52 -3.12 12.23 -2.48
C ALA A 52 -4.25 12.67 -1.53
N ARG A 53 -5.36 13.22 -2.05
CA ARG A 53 -6.53 13.63 -1.25
C ARG A 53 -7.24 12.48 -0.53
N THR A 54 -7.12 11.26 -1.05
CA THR A 54 -7.87 10.09 -0.59
C THR A 54 -7.02 9.09 0.21
N HIS A 55 -5.70 9.29 0.24
CA HIS A 55 -4.77 8.36 0.87
C HIS A 55 -4.28 8.86 2.23
N PRO A 56 -4.00 7.93 3.17
CA PRO A 56 -3.29 8.28 4.39
C PRO A 56 -1.86 8.76 4.11
N PRO A 57 -1.15 9.30 5.13
CA PRO A 57 0.10 10.00 4.91
C PRO A 57 1.28 9.11 4.50
N GLY A 58 1.17 7.78 4.60
CA GLY A 58 2.32 6.89 4.42
C GLY A 58 3.05 7.05 3.08
N LEU A 59 2.32 7.16 1.95
CA LEU A 59 2.97 7.36 0.65
C LEU A 59 3.59 8.76 0.51
N LEU A 60 2.94 9.81 1.02
CA LEU A 60 3.51 11.16 0.98
C LEU A 60 4.76 11.28 1.86
N ILE A 61 4.73 10.72 3.07
CA ILE A 61 5.90 10.61 3.95
C ILE A 61 7.02 9.88 3.23
N ALA A 62 6.75 8.71 2.64
CA ALA A 62 7.78 7.91 2.01
C ALA A 62 8.42 8.63 0.80
N ASN A 63 7.62 9.34 -0.01
CA ASN A 63 8.14 10.17 -1.10
C ASN A 63 8.98 11.34 -0.57
N ARG A 64 8.50 12.04 0.47
CA ARG A 64 9.22 13.16 1.09
C ARG A 64 10.56 12.73 1.68
N LEU A 65 10.58 11.65 2.46
CA LEU A 65 11.80 11.11 3.05
C LEU A 65 12.79 10.65 1.97
N THR A 66 12.30 10.14 0.83
CA THR A 66 13.17 9.81 -0.32
C THR A 66 13.86 11.07 -0.86
N MET A 67 13.12 12.18 -0.98
CA MET A 67 13.68 13.46 -1.44
C MET A 67 14.71 14.01 -0.44
N GLU A 68 14.38 14.02 0.86
CA GLU A 68 15.28 14.46 1.93
C GLU A 68 16.55 13.59 2.01
N LEU A 69 16.43 12.29 1.83
CA LEU A 69 17.61 11.43 1.75
C LEU A 69 18.51 11.83 0.57
N LEU A 70 17.92 12.10 -0.60
CA LEU A 70 18.67 12.44 -1.82
C LEU A 70 19.29 13.85 -1.79
N THR A 71 18.75 14.79 -1.02
CA THR A 71 19.41 16.10 -0.83
C THR A 71 20.75 15.96 -0.10
N HIS A 72 20.90 14.94 0.76
CA HIS A 72 22.18 14.62 1.39
C HIS A 72 23.20 13.95 0.45
N PHE A 73 22.78 13.46 -0.72
CA PHE A 73 23.64 12.82 -1.72
C PHE A 73 23.53 13.49 -3.10
N PRO A 74 23.96 14.75 -3.26
CA PRO A 74 23.72 15.54 -4.46
C PRO A 74 24.29 14.93 -5.74
N ALA A 75 25.45 14.26 -5.65
CA ALA A 75 26.06 13.58 -6.80
C ALA A 75 25.21 12.38 -7.28
N LEU A 76 24.69 11.57 -6.36
CA LEU A 76 23.79 10.46 -6.68
C LEU A 76 22.46 10.98 -7.22
N SER A 77 21.90 12.00 -6.55
CA SER A 77 20.69 12.69 -6.98
C SER A 77 20.81 13.19 -8.43
N ALA A 78 21.91 13.87 -8.77
CA ALA A 78 22.14 14.36 -10.13
C ALA A 78 22.24 13.22 -11.17
N GLN A 79 22.82 12.07 -10.81
CA GLN A 79 22.88 10.91 -11.70
C GLN A 79 21.50 10.29 -11.94
N LEU A 80 20.72 10.11 -10.87
CA LEU A 80 19.37 9.55 -10.93
C LEU A 80 18.35 10.52 -11.58
N ALA A 81 18.56 11.83 -11.43
CA ALA A 81 17.65 12.83 -12.01
C ALA A 81 17.74 12.91 -13.54
N ARG A 82 18.92 12.64 -14.14
CA ARG A 82 19.14 12.72 -15.60
C ARG A 82 18.06 12.02 -16.44
N PRO A 83 17.74 10.73 -16.22
CA PRO A 83 16.67 10.08 -16.97
C PRO A 83 15.30 10.74 -16.75
N ALA A 84 14.97 11.12 -15.50
CA ALA A 84 13.68 11.76 -15.22
C ALA A 84 13.53 13.12 -15.92
N VAL A 85 14.56 13.97 -15.83
CA VAL A 85 14.61 15.28 -16.49
C VAL A 85 14.58 15.15 -18.02
N ALA A 86 15.31 14.19 -18.58
CA ALA A 86 15.31 13.96 -20.03
C ALA A 86 13.93 13.51 -20.56
N ALA A 87 13.19 12.75 -19.76
CA ALA A 87 11.84 12.30 -20.08
C ALA A 87 10.78 13.40 -19.91
N GLN A 88 10.99 14.30 -18.94
CA GLN A 88 10.07 15.38 -18.55
C GLN A 88 10.61 16.77 -18.94
N CYS A 89 11.30 16.87 -20.08
CA CYS A 89 12.06 18.07 -20.45
C CYS A 89 11.21 19.31 -20.81
N ILE A 90 9.88 19.16 -20.83
CA ILE A 90 8.92 20.25 -21.05
C ILE A 90 8.13 20.60 -19.77
N ASP A 91 8.32 19.85 -18.69
CA ASP A 91 7.63 20.12 -17.43
C ASP A 91 8.41 21.17 -16.63
N LEU A 92 7.96 22.43 -16.74
CA LEU A 92 8.61 23.56 -16.10
C LEU A 92 8.58 23.47 -14.57
N TRP A 93 7.56 22.84 -13.98
CA TRP A 93 7.49 22.68 -12.52
C TRP A 93 8.63 21.79 -12.05
N LEU A 94 8.84 20.63 -12.69
CA LEU A 94 9.87 19.66 -12.32
C LEU A 94 11.27 20.22 -12.57
N LEU A 95 11.46 20.98 -13.65
CA LEU A 95 12.73 21.62 -14.01
C LEU A 95 13.16 22.72 -13.03
N ASP A 96 12.20 23.37 -12.35
CA ASP A 96 12.46 24.37 -11.32
C ASP A 96 12.73 23.75 -9.94
N ARG A 97 12.60 22.41 -9.80
CA ARG A 97 12.84 21.72 -8.53
C ARG A 97 14.28 21.24 -8.35
N PRO A 98 14.73 21.07 -7.09
CA PRO A 98 15.99 20.39 -6.80
C PRO A 98 16.05 19.00 -7.46
N THR A 99 17.24 18.58 -7.87
CA THR A 99 17.47 17.27 -8.52
C THR A 99 16.93 16.10 -7.70
N ALA A 100 16.87 16.25 -6.37
CA ALA A 100 16.33 15.24 -5.45
C ALA A 100 14.88 14.86 -5.76
N VAL A 101 14.06 15.81 -6.25
CA VAL A 101 12.67 15.55 -6.63
C VAL A 101 12.59 14.67 -7.87
N SER A 102 13.38 15.01 -8.91
CA SER A 102 13.47 14.20 -10.14
C SER A 102 14.06 12.80 -9.89
N ALA A 103 15.06 12.70 -9.00
CA ALA A 103 15.62 11.43 -8.59
C ALA A 103 14.63 10.58 -7.78
N ALA A 104 13.86 11.19 -6.86
CA ALA A 104 12.79 10.51 -6.15
C ALA A 104 11.70 10.01 -7.10
N LEU A 105 11.30 10.81 -8.11
CA LEU A 105 10.37 10.39 -9.14
C LEU A 105 10.85 9.13 -9.87
N LEU A 106 12.12 9.05 -10.26
CA LEU A 106 12.67 7.84 -10.87
C LEU A 106 12.61 6.64 -9.92
N ILE A 107 13.02 6.81 -8.66
CA ILE A 107 12.98 5.75 -7.65
C ILE A 107 11.56 5.21 -7.50
N TRP A 108 10.58 6.10 -7.40
CA TRP A 108 9.17 5.73 -7.25
C TRP A 108 8.51 5.23 -8.54
N ALA A 109 9.14 5.39 -9.70
CA ALA A 109 8.77 4.68 -10.93
C ALA A 109 9.36 3.25 -10.99
N ILE A 110 10.44 2.97 -10.26
CA ILE A 110 11.08 1.66 -10.25
C ILE A 110 10.56 0.78 -9.11
N ILE A 111 10.37 1.35 -7.90
CA ILE A 111 9.97 0.59 -6.71
C ILE A 111 8.68 -0.22 -6.94
N PRO A 112 7.57 0.34 -7.47
CA PRO A 112 6.34 -0.41 -7.66
C PRO A 112 6.48 -1.48 -8.76
N LEU A 113 7.32 -1.24 -9.78
CA LEU A 113 7.65 -2.26 -10.78
C LEU A 113 8.39 -3.45 -10.14
N LEU A 114 9.37 -3.17 -9.27
CA LEU A 114 10.07 -4.21 -8.52
C LEU A 114 9.11 -4.93 -7.57
N ALA A 115 8.22 -4.22 -6.88
CA ALA A 115 7.22 -4.83 -6.00
C ALA A 115 6.28 -5.78 -6.77
N ALA A 116 5.82 -5.38 -7.95
CA ALA A 116 5.03 -6.24 -8.83
C ALA A 116 5.79 -7.54 -9.17
N ALA A 117 7.05 -7.44 -9.60
CA ALA A 117 7.88 -8.60 -9.91
C ALA A 117 8.15 -9.48 -8.67
N LEU A 118 8.43 -8.86 -7.52
CA LEU A 118 8.72 -9.54 -6.27
C LEU A 118 7.49 -10.24 -5.66
N THR A 119 6.27 -9.93 -6.11
CA THR A 119 5.01 -10.57 -5.67
C THR A 119 5.01 -12.09 -5.86
N ILE A 120 5.79 -12.59 -6.82
CA ILE A 120 5.94 -14.03 -7.11
C ILE A 120 6.45 -14.80 -5.87
N PHE A 121 7.36 -14.21 -5.09
CA PHE A 121 7.96 -14.87 -3.93
C PHE A 121 6.98 -15.10 -2.78
N PRO A 122 6.28 -14.09 -2.23
CA PRO A 122 5.29 -14.31 -1.19
C PRO A 122 4.11 -15.14 -1.71
N ALA A 123 3.76 -15.05 -3.00
CA ALA A 123 2.74 -15.94 -3.59
C ALA A 123 3.17 -17.41 -3.52
N TYR A 124 4.40 -17.71 -3.94
CA TYR A 124 4.98 -19.05 -3.83
C TYR A 124 5.03 -19.53 -2.37
N TRP A 125 5.37 -18.65 -1.42
CA TRP A 125 5.40 -19.00 0.00
C TRP A 125 4.01 -19.35 0.54
N VAL A 126 2.99 -18.54 0.25
CA VAL A 126 1.60 -18.84 0.61
C VAL A 126 1.16 -20.15 -0.04
N ALA A 127 1.40 -20.32 -1.34
CA ALA A 127 1.01 -21.52 -2.08
C ALA A 127 1.65 -22.79 -1.52
N ARG A 128 2.89 -22.72 -1.00
CA ARG A 128 3.57 -23.85 -0.35
C ARG A 128 2.90 -24.29 0.95
N LEU A 129 2.14 -23.42 1.59
CA LEU A 129 1.46 -23.75 2.84
C LEU A 129 0.12 -24.47 2.62
N ILE A 130 -0.46 -24.32 1.43
CA ILE A 130 -1.85 -24.74 1.13
C ILE A 130 -1.89 -25.82 0.04
N LEU A 131 -0.98 -25.75 -0.93
CA LEU A 131 -0.99 -26.59 -2.13
C LEU A 131 0.20 -27.57 -2.15
N ASN A 132 0.14 -28.54 -3.06
CA ASN A 132 1.20 -29.53 -3.29
C ASN A 132 2.20 -29.08 -4.37
N GLY A 133 3.31 -29.81 -4.51
CA GLY A 133 4.50 -29.37 -5.25
C GLY A 133 4.28 -28.81 -6.65
N TYR A 134 3.47 -29.46 -7.50
CA TYR A 134 3.18 -28.95 -8.85
C TYR A 134 2.29 -27.72 -8.81
N ALA A 135 1.18 -27.78 -8.06
CA ALA A 135 0.23 -26.68 -7.93
C ALA A 135 0.88 -25.42 -7.36
N THR A 136 1.78 -25.55 -6.38
CA THR A 136 2.56 -24.43 -5.84
C THR A 136 3.38 -23.72 -6.93
N LYS A 137 4.13 -24.48 -7.74
CA LYS A 137 4.97 -23.90 -8.81
C LYS A 137 4.10 -23.23 -9.87
N LEU A 138 2.98 -23.86 -10.24
CA LEU A 138 2.03 -23.31 -11.19
C LEU A 138 1.41 -22.00 -10.67
N THR A 139 1.04 -21.90 -9.40
CA THR A 139 0.55 -20.65 -8.80
C THR A 139 1.56 -19.52 -8.93
N ALA A 140 2.84 -19.77 -8.63
CA ALA A 140 3.88 -18.76 -8.76
C ALA A 140 4.06 -18.28 -10.21
N LEU A 141 4.00 -19.21 -11.17
CA LEU A 141 4.06 -18.90 -12.59
C LEU A 141 2.84 -18.07 -13.03
N LEU A 142 1.64 -18.46 -12.62
CA LEU A 142 0.40 -17.74 -12.96
C LEU A 142 0.42 -16.31 -12.37
N VAL A 143 0.92 -16.15 -11.14
CA VAL A 143 1.09 -14.82 -10.53
C VAL A 143 2.03 -13.95 -11.34
N ALA A 144 3.14 -14.49 -11.85
CA ALA A 144 4.06 -13.74 -12.72
C ALA A 144 3.40 -13.21 -14.01
N THR A 145 2.32 -13.86 -14.45
CA THR A 145 1.57 -13.50 -15.66
C THR A 145 0.28 -12.74 -15.41
N LEU A 146 -0.03 -12.39 -14.15
CA LEU A 146 -1.28 -11.69 -13.82
C LEU A 146 -1.33 -10.32 -14.53
N PRO A 147 -2.31 -10.09 -15.42
CA PRO A 147 -2.38 -8.83 -16.17
C PRO A 147 -2.44 -7.60 -15.27
N ALA A 148 -3.06 -7.70 -14.10
CA ALA A 148 -3.12 -6.59 -13.14
C ALA A 148 -1.74 -6.16 -12.61
N LEU A 149 -0.79 -7.08 -12.44
CA LEU A 149 0.56 -6.73 -11.99
C LEU A 149 1.37 -6.03 -13.09
N LEU A 150 1.05 -6.34 -14.35
CA LEU A 150 1.70 -5.74 -15.52
C LEU A 150 1.07 -4.39 -15.88
N LEU A 151 -0.27 -4.33 -15.95
CA LEU A 151 -1.03 -3.17 -16.41
C LEU A 151 -0.90 -1.98 -15.47
N PHE A 152 -0.94 -2.23 -14.16
CA PHE A 152 -0.91 -1.19 -13.16
C PHE A 152 0.51 -0.86 -12.69
N ALA A 153 1.57 -1.46 -13.25
CA ALA A 153 2.92 -0.99 -13.02
C ALA A 153 3.14 0.34 -13.80
N PRO A 154 3.83 1.34 -13.22
CA PRO A 154 4.48 1.37 -11.92
C PRO A 154 3.66 2.14 -10.85
N LYS A 155 2.34 1.97 -10.78
CA LYS A 155 1.53 2.66 -9.78
C LYS A 155 1.82 2.11 -8.37
N PRO A 156 1.77 2.95 -7.32
CA PRO A 156 2.00 2.52 -5.93
C PRO A 156 1.14 1.34 -5.46
N VAL A 157 -0.01 1.08 -6.11
CA VAL A 157 -0.85 -0.09 -5.84
C VAL A 157 -0.08 -1.42 -5.93
N GLN A 158 0.99 -1.50 -6.73
CA GLN A 158 1.83 -2.69 -6.84
C GLN A 158 2.61 -3.01 -5.56
N LEU A 159 2.79 -2.04 -4.67
CA LEU A 159 3.38 -2.29 -3.35
C LEU A 159 2.48 -3.16 -2.47
N TYR A 160 1.17 -3.11 -2.69
CA TYR A 160 0.20 -3.83 -1.87
C TYR A 160 0.10 -5.30 -2.24
N ALA A 161 0.39 -5.69 -3.48
CA ALA A 161 0.34 -7.10 -3.88
C ALA A 161 1.29 -8.00 -3.06
N PRO A 162 2.60 -7.74 -2.97
CA PRO A 162 3.48 -8.56 -2.14
C PRO A 162 3.17 -8.38 -0.65
N LEU A 163 2.81 -7.16 -0.23
CA LEU A 163 2.51 -6.87 1.18
C LEU A 163 1.27 -7.63 1.67
N ASN A 164 0.19 -7.68 0.89
CA ASN A 164 -1.05 -8.39 1.22
C ASN A 164 -0.83 -9.90 1.28
N LEU A 165 0.03 -10.45 0.42
CA LEU A 165 0.43 -11.86 0.50
C LEU A 165 1.28 -12.15 1.74
N LEU A 166 2.17 -11.23 2.15
CA LEU A 166 2.94 -11.36 3.39
C LEU A 166 2.05 -11.25 4.64
N ILE A 167 1.05 -10.35 4.63
CA ILE A 167 0.02 -10.24 5.67
C ILE A 167 -0.70 -11.58 5.78
N PHE A 168 -1.24 -12.09 4.67
CA PHE A 168 -1.95 -13.36 4.65
C PHE A 168 -1.06 -14.53 5.06
N TYR A 169 0.19 -14.59 4.60
CA TYR A 169 1.17 -15.59 5.00
C TYR A 169 1.38 -15.60 6.52
N ALA A 170 1.65 -14.43 7.12
CA ALA A 170 1.84 -14.31 8.56
C ALA A 170 0.57 -14.67 9.33
N PHE A 171 -0.59 -14.20 8.86
CA PHE A 171 -1.90 -14.49 9.45
C PHE A 171 -2.21 -16.00 9.44
N TYR A 172 -2.05 -16.64 8.29
CA TYR A 172 -2.28 -18.06 8.11
C TYR A 172 -1.34 -18.91 8.98
N ARG A 173 -0.06 -18.53 9.07
CA ARG A 173 0.91 -19.16 9.99
C ARG A 173 0.52 -18.95 11.45
N GLY A 174 -0.08 -17.80 11.77
CA GLY A 174 -0.67 -17.51 13.07
C GLY A 174 -1.82 -18.45 13.40
N LEU A 175 -2.74 -18.68 12.45
CA LEU A 175 -3.86 -19.61 12.60
C LEU A 175 -3.37 -21.06 12.78
N GLN A 176 -2.50 -21.56 11.90
CA GLN A 176 -1.99 -22.94 11.99
C GLN A 176 -1.30 -23.27 13.32
N LYS A 177 -0.62 -22.27 13.91
CA LYS A 177 0.19 -22.45 15.12
C LYS A 177 -0.42 -21.83 16.37
N TRP A 178 -1.59 -21.20 16.26
CA TRP A 178 -2.19 -20.34 17.29
C TRP A 178 -1.17 -19.40 17.95
N SER A 179 -0.31 -18.78 17.12
CA SER A 179 0.88 -18.09 17.60
C SER A 179 0.69 -16.58 17.60
N VAL A 180 0.70 -16.01 18.81
CA VAL A 180 0.61 -14.56 19.07
C VAL A 180 1.63 -13.74 18.26
N ARG A 181 2.86 -14.25 18.11
CA ARG A 181 3.93 -13.56 17.37
C ARG A 181 3.60 -13.40 15.88
N TRP A 182 3.00 -14.42 15.27
CA TRP A 182 2.60 -14.38 13.86
C TRP A 182 1.39 -13.48 13.63
N PHE A 183 0.43 -13.47 14.56
CA PHE A 183 -0.68 -12.51 14.54
C PHE A 183 -0.20 -11.07 14.72
N LEU A 184 0.75 -10.82 15.63
CA LEU A 184 1.35 -9.51 15.81
C LEU A 184 2.07 -9.04 14.53
N LEU A 185 2.90 -9.91 13.92
CA LEU A 185 3.57 -9.60 12.66
C LEU A 185 2.57 -9.31 11.53
N SER A 186 1.51 -10.12 11.43
CA SER A 186 0.44 -9.88 10.46
C SER A 186 -0.24 -8.52 10.69
N GLY A 187 -0.51 -8.16 11.95
CA GLY A 187 -1.07 -6.87 12.32
C GLY A 187 -0.14 -5.72 11.98
N LEU A 188 1.16 -5.83 12.24
CA LEU A 188 2.16 -4.80 11.90
C LEU A 188 2.24 -4.56 10.39
N LEU A 189 2.28 -5.62 9.60
CA LEU A 189 2.25 -5.52 8.13
C LEU A 189 0.93 -4.91 7.65
N PHE A 190 -0.19 -5.25 8.30
CA PHE A 190 -1.50 -4.68 7.99
C PHE A 190 -1.60 -3.19 8.39
N SER A 191 -0.96 -2.79 9.49
CA SER A 191 -0.78 -1.40 9.88
C SER A 191 -0.07 -0.63 8.78
N LEU A 192 1.03 -1.17 8.25
CA LEU A 192 1.76 -0.57 7.13
C LEU A 192 0.90 -0.48 5.87
N ALA A 193 0.21 -1.55 5.50
CA ALA A 193 -0.64 -1.56 4.31
C ALA A 193 -1.77 -0.52 4.40
N THR A 194 -2.43 -0.43 5.55
CA THR A 194 -3.50 0.55 5.77
C THR A 194 -2.98 1.98 5.87
N PHE A 195 -1.79 2.19 6.45
CA PHE A 195 -1.13 3.48 6.52
C PHE A 195 -0.62 3.98 5.16
N LEU A 196 -0.40 3.08 4.20
CA LEU A 196 -0.12 3.43 2.80
C LEU A 196 -1.41 3.65 1.99
N SER A 197 -2.46 2.86 2.24
CA SER A 197 -3.77 3.01 1.58
C SER A 197 -4.91 2.42 2.40
N LEU A 198 -5.97 3.21 2.60
CA LEU A 198 -7.21 2.76 3.26
C LEU A 198 -7.92 1.64 2.50
N GLY A 199 -7.66 1.48 1.20
CA GLY A 199 -8.24 0.38 0.41
C GLY A 199 -7.89 -1.00 0.96
N ASN A 200 -6.75 -1.11 1.68
CA ASN A 200 -6.36 -2.36 2.32
C ASN A 200 -7.26 -2.74 3.52
N LEU A 201 -8.15 -1.86 4.02
CA LEU A 201 -9.14 -2.23 5.04
C LEU A 201 -10.07 -3.36 4.58
N ALA A 202 -10.35 -3.46 3.28
CA ALA A 202 -11.14 -4.56 2.73
C ALA A 202 -10.50 -5.94 3.02
N LEU A 203 -9.17 -6.00 3.12
CA LEU A 203 -8.47 -7.24 3.48
C LEU A 203 -8.79 -7.69 4.91
N ALA A 204 -9.08 -6.78 5.85
CA ALA A 204 -9.48 -7.18 7.21
C ALA A 204 -10.75 -8.04 7.19
N LEU A 205 -11.73 -7.70 6.35
CA LEU A 205 -12.95 -8.49 6.21
C LEU A 205 -12.63 -9.88 5.64
N LEU A 206 -11.79 -9.96 4.61
CA LEU A 206 -11.36 -11.23 4.03
C LEU A 206 -10.61 -12.11 5.04
N LEU A 207 -9.71 -11.53 5.83
CA LEU A 207 -8.99 -12.24 6.89
C LEU A 207 -9.94 -12.75 7.98
N LEU A 208 -10.95 -11.94 8.36
CA LEU A 208 -11.96 -12.32 9.35
C LEU A 208 -12.82 -13.48 8.86
N VAL A 209 -13.35 -13.38 7.63
CA VAL A 209 -14.14 -14.45 7.00
C VAL A 209 -13.29 -15.71 6.87
N TYR A 210 -12.06 -15.58 6.41
CA TYR A 210 -11.14 -16.70 6.28
C TYR A 210 -10.86 -17.36 7.63
N ALA A 211 -10.58 -16.59 8.69
CA ALA A 211 -10.38 -17.13 10.04
C ALA A 211 -11.62 -17.86 10.55
N GLY A 212 -12.81 -17.30 10.33
CA GLY A 212 -14.08 -17.93 10.70
C GLY A 212 -14.29 -19.26 9.98
N LEU A 213 -14.09 -19.30 8.66
CA LEU A 213 -14.16 -20.53 7.87
C LEU A 213 -13.09 -21.54 8.28
N HIS A 214 -11.86 -21.10 8.51
CA HIS A 214 -10.76 -21.95 8.92
C HIS A 214 -11.07 -22.64 10.25
N VAL A 215 -11.50 -21.86 11.26
CA VAL A 215 -11.90 -22.36 12.58
C VAL A 215 -13.11 -23.30 12.48
N ALA A 216 -14.09 -23.01 11.61
CA ALA A 216 -15.25 -23.88 11.42
C ALA A 216 -14.93 -25.18 10.66
N SER A 217 -13.92 -25.16 9.78
CA SER A 217 -13.53 -26.29 8.93
C SER A 217 -12.55 -27.25 9.61
N ASP A 218 -11.63 -26.72 10.43
CA ASP A 218 -10.82 -27.56 11.29
C ASP A 218 -11.77 -28.28 12.26
N LYS A 219 -11.50 -29.54 12.59
CA LYS A 219 -12.35 -30.37 13.48
C LYS A 219 -12.58 -29.78 14.90
N MET A 220 -12.09 -28.57 15.17
CA MET A 220 -12.61 -27.65 16.19
C MET A 220 -14.04 -27.22 15.84
N SER A 221 -15.00 -28.14 16.01
CA SER A 221 -16.41 -27.75 16.02
C SER A 221 -16.60 -26.53 16.94
N PRO A 222 -17.38 -25.50 16.55
CA PRO A 222 -17.67 -24.33 17.39
C PRO A 222 -18.19 -24.72 18.78
N HIS A 223 -18.88 -25.87 18.86
CA HIS A 223 -19.28 -26.45 20.14
C HIS A 223 -18.08 -26.83 21.02
N HIS A 224 -17.02 -27.43 20.46
CA HIS A 224 -15.80 -27.81 21.20
C HIS A 224 -15.01 -26.58 21.72
N LEU A 225 -14.99 -25.48 20.98
CA LEU A 225 -14.34 -24.23 21.42
C LEU A 225 -15.06 -23.59 22.63
N ILE A 226 -16.38 -23.70 22.68
CA ILE A 226 -17.22 -23.11 23.73
C ILE A 226 -17.34 -24.05 24.94
N THR A 227 -17.40 -25.36 24.73
CA THR A 227 -17.71 -26.33 25.80
C THR A 227 -16.49 -26.97 26.45
N SER A 228 -15.30 -26.97 25.82
CA SER A 228 -14.25 -27.94 26.19
C SER A 228 -13.05 -27.38 26.95
N SER A 229 -12.77 -26.08 26.92
CA SER A 229 -11.80 -25.46 27.85
C SER A 229 -11.75 -23.93 27.70
N PRO A 230 -11.81 -23.13 28.78
CA PRO A 230 -11.58 -21.69 28.73
C PRO A 230 -10.24 -21.29 28.10
N HIS A 231 -9.26 -22.20 28.04
CA HIS A 231 -7.95 -21.95 27.43
C HIS A 231 -8.02 -21.63 25.92
N HIS A 232 -8.99 -22.18 25.19
CA HIS A 232 -9.12 -21.91 23.75
C HIS A 232 -9.62 -20.49 23.47
N LEU A 233 -10.66 -20.06 24.20
CA LEU A 233 -11.16 -18.69 24.11
C LEU A 233 -10.07 -17.68 24.50
N ILE A 234 -9.32 -17.94 25.58
CA ILE A 234 -8.20 -17.08 25.99
C ILE A 234 -7.14 -17.00 24.89
N THR A 235 -6.82 -18.12 24.22
CA THR A 235 -5.83 -18.14 23.14
C THR A 235 -6.30 -17.36 21.92
N LEU A 236 -7.57 -17.51 21.54
CA LEU A 236 -8.20 -16.73 20.48
C LEU A 236 -8.16 -15.23 20.80
N LEU A 237 -8.57 -14.84 22.01
CA LEU A 237 -8.55 -13.45 22.45
C LEU A 237 -7.13 -12.86 22.45
N LYS A 238 -6.13 -13.63 22.89
CA LYS A 238 -4.72 -13.21 22.84
C LYS A 238 -4.23 -13.00 21.40
N CYS A 239 -4.60 -13.90 20.49
CA CYS A 239 -4.23 -13.79 19.08
C CYS A 239 -4.91 -12.59 18.41
N ALA A 240 -6.21 -12.41 18.65
CA ALA A 240 -6.98 -11.26 18.17
C ALA A 240 -6.42 -9.95 18.72
N ALA A 241 -6.13 -9.88 20.02
CA ALA A 241 -5.52 -8.72 20.66
C ALA A 241 -4.13 -8.40 20.07
N ALA A 242 -3.32 -9.42 19.77
CA ALA A 242 -2.01 -9.21 19.16
C ALA A 242 -2.10 -8.69 17.73
N PHE A 243 -3.04 -9.21 16.92
CA PHE A 243 -3.30 -8.69 15.58
C PHE A 243 -3.80 -7.24 15.63
N ALA A 244 -4.74 -6.94 16.53
CA ALA A 244 -5.28 -5.59 16.74
C ALA A 244 -4.17 -4.61 17.20
N LEU A 245 -3.35 -5.03 18.17
CA LEU A 245 -2.21 -4.24 18.64
C LEU A 245 -1.23 -3.96 17.50
N GLY A 246 -0.86 -4.99 16.74
CA GLY A 246 0.00 -4.83 15.56
C GLY A 246 -0.58 -3.86 14.54
N THR A 247 -1.87 -3.97 14.25
CA THR A 247 -2.60 -3.10 13.32
C THR A 247 -2.59 -1.64 13.77
N ALA A 248 -2.65 -1.40 15.08
CA ALA A 248 -2.67 -0.05 15.63
C ALA A 248 -1.30 0.66 15.62
N VAL A 249 -0.17 -0.05 15.52
CA VAL A 249 1.17 0.52 15.79
C VAL A 249 1.49 1.79 14.99
N LEU A 250 1.45 1.77 13.66
CA LEU A 250 1.83 2.95 12.87
C LEU A 250 0.82 4.08 13.01
N TRP A 251 -0.46 3.75 13.15
CA TRP A 251 -1.52 4.72 13.38
C TRP A 251 -1.39 5.40 14.74
N LEU A 252 -0.99 4.66 15.78
CA LEU A 252 -0.71 5.22 17.11
C LEU A 252 0.56 6.07 17.09
N ILE A 253 1.62 5.64 16.42
CA ILE A 253 2.84 6.47 16.26
C ILE A 253 2.48 7.79 15.57
N PHE A 254 1.75 7.72 14.44
CA PHE A 254 1.28 8.91 13.73
C PHE A 254 0.43 9.82 14.61
N TRP A 255 -0.49 9.24 15.39
CA TRP A 255 -1.35 10.04 16.27
C TRP A 255 -0.57 10.68 17.41
N LEU A 256 0.37 9.96 18.02
CA LEU A 256 1.18 10.49 19.13
C LEU A 256 2.14 11.59 18.67
N ASP A 257 2.70 11.47 17.47
CA ASP A 257 3.64 12.45 16.90
C ASP A 257 2.92 13.66 16.27
N GLY A 258 1.88 13.40 15.49
CA GLY A 258 1.12 14.44 14.77
C GLY A 258 -0.04 15.03 15.56
N GLY A 259 -0.49 14.44 16.66
CA GLY A 259 -1.70 14.88 17.37
C GLY A 259 -3.00 14.73 16.58
N VAL A 260 -2.96 14.24 15.33
CA VAL A 260 -4.12 14.00 14.48
C VAL A 260 -4.61 12.58 14.69
N PRO A 261 -5.86 12.38 15.14
CA PRO A 261 -6.36 11.05 15.36
C PRO A 261 -6.61 10.31 14.03
N PRO A 262 -6.41 8.98 13.97
CA PRO A 262 -6.58 8.21 12.74
C PRO A 262 -7.97 8.37 12.11
N TRP A 263 -9.03 8.44 12.91
CA TRP A 263 -10.39 8.58 12.38
C TRP A 263 -10.62 9.89 11.60
N ALA A 264 -9.89 10.97 11.90
CA ALA A 264 -9.95 12.20 11.10
C ALA A 264 -9.42 11.97 9.69
N ILE A 265 -8.33 11.20 9.54
CA ILE A 265 -7.77 10.82 8.23
C ILE A 265 -8.78 9.96 7.46
N PHE A 266 -9.43 9.01 8.14
CA PHE A 266 -10.42 8.13 7.52
C PHE A 266 -11.65 8.93 7.07
N GLN A 267 -12.17 9.82 7.92
CA GLN A 267 -13.31 10.67 7.60
C GLN A 267 -13.02 11.58 6.41
N THR A 268 -11.89 12.29 6.41
CA THR A 268 -11.53 13.15 5.29
C THR A 268 -11.28 12.33 4.03
N GLY A 269 -10.46 11.27 4.10
CA GLY A 269 -10.10 10.46 2.95
C GLY A 269 -11.30 9.77 2.30
N LEU A 270 -12.19 9.18 3.10
CA LEU A 270 -13.44 8.58 2.61
C LEU A 270 -14.41 9.64 2.09
N GLY A 271 -14.48 10.82 2.71
CA GLY A 271 -15.27 11.94 2.21
C GLY A 271 -14.82 12.41 0.83
N GLN A 272 -13.51 12.60 0.64
CA GLN A 272 -12.90 12.92 -0.65
C GLN A 272 -13.14 11.81 -1.68
N HIS A 273 -13.00 10.54 -1.27
CA HIS A 273 -13.24 9.41 -2.17
C HIS A 273 -14.71 9.31 -2.58
N TYR A 274 -15.63 9.48 -1.64
CA TYR A 274 -17.06 9.51 -1.91
C TYR A 274 -17.43 10.62 -2.89
N GLU A 275 -16.88 11.83 -2.72
CA GLU A 275 -17.09 12.93 -3.65
C GLU A 275 -16.58 12.62 -5.05
N LEU A 276 -15.36 12.09 -5.16
CA LEU A 276 -14.78 11.66 -6.44
C LEU A 276 -15.65 10.61 -7.14
N VAL A 277 -16.11 9.59 -6.41
CA VAL A 277 -16.89 8.49 -6.97
C VAL A 277 -18.32 8.90 -7.33
N THR A 278 -18.99 9.65 -6.46
CA THR A 278 -20.42 9.94 -6.67
C THR A 278 -20.65 11.13 -7.60
N ARG A 279 -19.72 12.08 -7.66
CA ARG A 279 -19.86 13.29 -8.48
C ARG A 279 -19.04 13.27 -9.76
N LEU A 280 -17.82 12.72 -9.72
CA LEU A 280 -16.84 12.87 -10.80
C LEU A 280 -16.62 11.57 -11.60
N ARG A 281 -16.74 10.40 -10.96
CA ARG A 281 -16.54 9.07 -11.57
C ARG A 281 -17.63 8.10 -11.11
N ARG A 282 -18.84 8.28 -11.65
CA ARG A 282 -20.00 7.45 -11.32
C ARG A 282 -19.74 5.97 -11.66
N TYR A 283 -19.34 5.17 -10.67
CA TYR A 283 -18.98 3.76 -10.89
C TYR A 283 -20.13 2.92 -11.42
N GLU A 284 -21.39 3.29 -11.16
CA GLU A 284 -22.55 2.64 -11.75
C GLU A 284 -22.51 2.68 -13.29
N TRP A 285 -22.01 3.76 -13.88
CA TRP A 285 -21.84 3.85 -15.33
C TRP A 285 -20.65 3.06 -15.81
N TRP A 286 -19.58 3.00 -15.03
CA TRP A 286 -18.41 2.19 -15.36
C TRP A 286 -18.73 0.69 -15.35
N VAL A 287 -19.46 0.21 -14.34
CA VAL A 287 -19.92 -1.19 -14.27
C VAL A 287 -20.86 -1.51 -15.43
N VAL A 288 -21.77 -0.60 -15.81
CA VAL A 288 -22.64 -0.80 -16.98
C VAL A 288 -21.82 -0.82 -18.27
N TRP A 289 -20.83 0.07 -18.41
CA TRP A 289 -20.00 0.16 -19.61
C TRP A 289 -19.10 -1.06 -19.80
N ASP A 290 -18.50 -1.61 -18.73
CA ASP A 290 -17.61 -2.76 -18.82
C ASP A 290 -18.35 -4.11 -18.90
N LEU A 291 -19.66 -4.13 -18.59
CA LEU A 291 -20.52 -5.31 -18.75
C LEU A 291 -21.25 -5.38 -20.10
N LEU A 292 -21.20 -4.32 -20.91
CA LEU A 292 -21.79 -4.21 -22.25
C LEU A 292 -20.71 -4.37 -23.33
#